data_AF-A0A7X0F4H5-F1
#
_entry.id   AF-A0A7X0F4H5-F1
#
_cell.length_a   1.000
_cell.length_b   1.000
_cell.length_c   1.000
_cell.angle_alpha   90.00
_cell.angle_beta   90.00
_cell.angle_gamma   90.00
#
_symmetry.space_group_name_H-M   'P 1'
#
loop_
_entity.id
_entity.type
_entity.pdbx_description
1 polymer ?
#
loop_
_entity_poly.entity_id
_entity_poly.type
_entity_poly.pdbx_seq_one_letter_code
_entity_poly.pdbx_strand_id
1 'polypeptide(L)'
;MSGFMLRGIRKVVAAAVLLALGCMPALADATIPTADIEGAADNALAKRYEGAFIVYYQKLDYTDFSVPLAPLKADPDTDKRDKNNNSVFKPEKAEEVEGSLTRLFYVLPDGRSPLEVLRNYQDVVQAAGGEVVFECKKEECGGDASRSASSGGGDMSLMMNFFYDSELGVEAFSNAACVASSGVADQRYFTAKVPRDGGDAYVTVQTFQLLDDLYCKELNARTIAIVHVLEPKARDKKMVLVEAAKMADSLSASGAISLYGIFFDTDKADIKPESEPTLKEIAKLLGDDPALAVAVVGHTDNQGKFDYNVDLSNRRAAAVKSALVSQFGIDGGRLTAAGAGMMAPVASNDNDEGRAKNRRVALVKLN
;
A
#
# COMPACT_ATOMS: atom_id res chain seq x y z
N MET A 1 -24.48 -86.13 -3.19
CA MET A 1 -23.01 -86.36 -3.14
C MET A 1 -22.33 -85.02 -3.32
N SER A 2 -21.27 -84.80 -2.52
CA SER A 2 -20.25 -83.74 -2.50
C SER A 2 -20.19 -82.77 -3.68
N GLY A 3 -19.85 -81.50 -3.55
CA GLY A 3 -19.08 -80.83 -2.53
C GLY A 3 -18.71 -79.42 -3.03
N PHE A 4 -18.08 -78.69 -2.14
CA PHE A 4 -17.87 -77.25 -2.10
C PHE A 4 -16.82 -76.71 -3.11
N MET A 5 -16.98 -75.42 -3.44
CA MET A 5 -15.94 -74.37 -3.44
C MET A 5 -15.20 -73.88 -4.72
N LEU A 6 -15.17 -72.54 -4.76
CA LEU A 6 -14.07 -71.61 -5.09
C LEU A 6 -14.02 -70.90 -6.46
N ARG A 7 -14.42 -69.61 -6.39
CA ARG A 7 -13.72 -68.36 -6.78
C ARG A 7 -13.16 -68.18 -8.21
N GLY A 8 -13.51 -67.02 -8.80
CA GLY A 8 -12.65 -66.37 -9.79
C GLY A 8 -13.29 -65.18 -10.52
N ILE A 9 -13.30 -64.02 -9.87
CA ILE A 9 -13.64 -62.71 -10.45
C ILE A 9 -12.76 -62.41 -11.68
N ARG A 10 -13.35 -62.10 -12.84
CA ARG A 10 -12.67 -61.43 -13.97
C ARG A 10 -13.60 -60.50 -14.75
N LYS A 11 -13.20 -59.21 -14.74
CA LYS A 11 -13.27 -58.19 -15.81
C LYS A 11 -14.65 -57.56 -16.14
N VAL A 12 -14.87 -56.38 -15.57
CA VAL A 12 -15.67 -55.31 -16.18
C VAL A 12 -14.67 -54.26 -16.68
N VAL A 13 -14.72 -53.94 -17.98
CA VAL A 13 -13.96 -52.87 -18.63
C VAL A 13 -14.93 -52.04 -19.47
N ALA A 14 -14.72 -50.72 -19.45
CA ALA A 14 -15.29 -49.65 -20.27
C ALA A 14 -16.72 -49.21 -19.88
N ALA A 15 -17.06 -47.92 -19.73
CA ALA A 15 -16.37 -46.69 -20.08
C ALA A 15 -16.84 -45.54 -19.17
N ALA A 16 -15.92 -44.73 -18.67
CA ALA A 16 -16.22 -43.42 -18.09
C ALA A 16 -15.33 -42.40 -18.80
N VAL A 17 -15.87 -41.76 -19.83
CA VAL A 17 -15.33 -40.51 -20.38
C VAL A 17 -16.15 -39.41 -19.76
N LEU A 18 -15.60 -38.73 -18.77
CA LEU A 18 -16.16 -37.52 -18.19
C LEU A 18 -15.08 -36.44 -18.20
N LEU A 19 -15.41 -35.37 -18.92
CA LEU A 19 -14.60 -34.20 -19.22
C LEU A 19 -13.84 -33.67 -17.99
N ALA A 20 -12.52 -33.69 -18.06
CA ALA A 20 -11.69 -32.73 -17.33
C ALA A 20 -11.49 -31.51 -18.23
N LEU A 21 -12.47 -30.59 -18.24
CA LEU A 21 -12.21 -29.21 -18.63
C LEU A 21 -11.45 -28.56 -17.47
N GLY A 22 -10.13 -28.78 -17.44
CA GLY A 22 -9.24 -27.98 -16.63
C GLY A 22 -9.31 -26.56 -17.16
N CYS A 23 -9.91 -25.66 -16.39
CA CYS A 23 -9.71 -24.22 -16.58
C CYS A 23 -8.25 -23.96 -16.21
N MET A 24 -7.35 -24.11 -17.19
CA MET A 24 -6.00 -23.58 -17.03
C MET A 24 -6.15 -22.06 -16.97
N PRO A 25 -5.66 -21.38 -15.91
CA PRO A 25 -5.54 -19.94 -15.98
C PRO A 25 -4.66 -19.66 -17.20
N ALA A 26 -5.18 -18.88 -18.15
CA ALA A 26 -4.35 -18.37 -19.24
C ALA A 26 -3.26 -17.54 -18.56
N LEU A 27 -2.03 -18.05 -18.54
CA LEU A 27 -0.88 -17.25 -18.15
C LEU A 27 -0.82 -16.10 -19.16
N ALA A 28 -0.73 -14.86 -18.69
CA ALA A 28 -0.40 -13.74 -19.56
C ALA A 28 0.93 -14.06 -20.23
N ASP A 29 1.07 -13.82 -21.52
CA ASP A 29 2.35 -13.99 -22.22
C ASP A 29 2.87 -12.60 -22.59
N ALA A 30 4.14 -12.34 -22.29
CA ALA A 30 4.74 -11.05 -22.58
C ALA A 30 4.83 -10.85 -24.09
N THR A 31 4.31 -9.74 -24.57
CA THR A 31 4.24 -9.42 -26.00
C THR A 31 4.67 -7.98 -26.22
N ILE A 32 5.13 -7.64 -27.43
CA ILE A 32 5.35 -6.24 -27.79
C ILE A 32 4.03 -5.48 -27.62
N PRO A 33 3.94 -4.53 -26.68
CA PRO A 33 2.69 -3.82 -26.46
C PRO A 33 2.34 -2.97 -27.68
N THR A 34 1.04 -2.88 -27.96
CA THR A 34 0.48 -2.07 -29.05
C THR A 34 -0.50 -0.99 -28.54
N ALA A 35 -0.78 -1.02 -27.24
CA ALA A 35 -1.60 -0.06 -26.52
C ALA A 35 -1.13 -0.01 -25.06
N ASP A 36 -1.51 1.05 -24.36
CA ASP A 36 -1.37 1.13 -22.90
C ASP A 36 -2.32 0.14 -22.23
N ILE A 37 -1.96 -0.29 -21.01
CA ILE A 37 -2.91 -0.98 -20.14
C ILE A 37 -4.11 -0.08 -19.79
N GLU A 38 -5.27 -0.68 -19.53
CA GLU A 38 -6.48 0.05 -19.21
C GLU A 38 -6.32 0.94 -17.96
N GLY A 39 -6.84 2.17 -18.02
CA GLY A 39 -6.80 3.11 -16.90
C GLY A 39 -5.45 3.79 -16.67
N ALA A 40 -4.40 3.43 -17.42
CA ALA A 40 -3.13 4.12 -17.35
C ALA A 40 -3.17 5.51 -17.99
N ALA A 41 -2.41 6.43 -17.41
CA ALA A 41 -2.23 7.77 -17.95
C ALA A 41 -0.85 8.32 -17.56
N ASP A 42 -0.27 9.11 -18.47
CA ASP A 42 0.98 9.81 -18.20
C ASP A 42 0.82 10.83 -17.06
N ASN A 43 1.93 11.15 -16.41
CA ASN A 43 2.00 12.26 -15.48
C ASN A 43 2.50 13.53 -16.20
N ALA A 44 1.93 14.70 -15.88
CA ALA A 44 2.29 15.97 -16.49
C ALA A 44 3.77 16.38 -16.32
N LEU A 45 4.45 15.91 -15.27
CA LEU A 45 5.88 16.13 -15.01
C LEU A 45 6.82 15.17 -15.73
N ALA A 46 6.29 14.06 -16.25
CA ALA A 46 7.08 13.04 -16.92
C ALA A 46 6.31 12.53 -18.13
N LYS A 47 6.32 13.34 -19.19
CA LYS A 47 5.78 12.98 -20.50
C LYS A 47 6.46 11.71 -21.00
N ARG A 48 5.70 10.80 -21.61
CA ARG A 48 6.25 9.59 -22.21
C ARG A 48 7.16 9.92 -23.39
N TYR A 49 8.11 9.01 -23.64
CA TYR A 49 8.82 8.97 -24.91
C TYR A 49 7.86 8.55 -26.04
N GLU A 50 7.94 9.20 -27.19
CA GLU A 50 7.02 8.94 -28.31
C GLU A 50 7.11 7.48 -28.80
N GLY A 51 5.95 6.83 -28.95
CA GLY A 51 5.86 5.41 -29.32
C GLY A 51 6.08 4.42 -28.17
N ALA A 52 6.26 4.91 -26.93
CA ALA A 52 6.29 4.05 -25.74
C ALA A 52 4.88 3.70 -25.26
N PHE A 53 4.75 2.51 -24.66
CA PHE A 53 3.49 2.03 -24.08
C PHE A 53 3.62 1.81 -22.58
N ILE A 54 2.60 2.23 -21.82
CA ILE A 54 2.50 1.98 -20.38
C ILE A 54 2.10 0.52 -20.17
N VAL A 55 2.99 -0.24 -19.54
CA VAL A 55 2.74 -1.65 -19.19
C VAL A 55 2.48 -1.85 -17.70
N TYR A 56 2.77 -0.84 -16.87
CA TYR A 56 2.40 -0.81 -15.45
C TYR A 56 2.03 0.62 -15.04
N TYR A 57 0.96 0.75 -14.26
CA TYR A 57 0.47 2.00 -13.73
C TYR A 57 0.00 1.82 -12.30
N GLN A 58 0.54 2.63 -11.39
CA GLN A 58 0.06 2.74 -10.03
C GLN A 58 -0.02 4.20 -9.65
N LYS A 59 -1.16 4.60 -9.09
CA LYS A 59 -1.36 5.93 -8.50
C LYS A 59 -1.80 5.77 -7.06
N LEU A 60 -0.98 6.28 -6.15
CA LEU A 60 -1.30 6.39 -4.73
C LEU A 60 -1.63 7.85 -4.44
N ASP A 61 -2.80 8.08 -3.86
CA ASP A 61 -3.27 9.43 -3.54
C ASP A 61 -2.43 10.10 -2.45
N TYR A 62 -1.85 9.31 -1.55
CA TYR A 62 -0.96 9.75 -0.50
C TYR A 62 -0.11 8.57 -0.01
N THR A 63 1.21 8.71 -0.02
CA THR A 63 2.17 7.72 0.48
C THR A 63 3.47 8.43 0.87
N ASP A 64 4.28 7.77 1.69
CA ASP A 64 5.71 8.07 1.81
C ASP A 64 6.50 7.52 0.61
N PHE A 65 7.65 8.12 0.34
CA PHE A 65 8.61 7.68 -0.67
C PHE A 65 10.02 8.15 -0.28
N SER A 66 11.00 7.25 -0.33
CA SER A 66 12.41 7.57 -0.08
C SER A 66 13.11 7.89 -1.39
N VAL A 67 13.53 9.14 -1.58
CA VAL A 67 14.16 9.63 -2.81
C VAL A 67 15.68 9.50 -2.71
N PRO A 68 16.34 8.66 -3.53
CA PRO A 68 17.81 8.58 -3.55
C PRO A 68 18.44 9.85 -4.10
N LEU A 69 19.40 10.41 -3.37
CA LEU A 69 20.19 11.58 -3.76
C LEU A 69 21.69 11.29 -3.84
N ALA A 70 22.08 10.01 -3.70
CA ALA A 70 23.43 9.52 -3.80
C ALA A 70 23.42 8.02 -4.14
N PRO A 71 24.56 7.45 -4.57
CA PRO A 71 24.69 6.01 -4.82
C PRO A 71 24.31 5.15 -3.63
N LEU A 72 23.89 3.91 -3.91
CA LEU A 72 23.67 2.92 -2.88
C LEU A 72 24.99 2.40 -2.32
N LYS A 73 25.05 2.19 -1.01
CA LYS A 73 26.14 1.51 -0.31
C LYS A 73 25.60 0.33 0.47
N ALA A 74 26.44 -0.70 0.60
CA ALA A 74 26.16 -1.81 1.49
C ALA A 74 25.95 -1.29 2.92
N ASP A 75 24.97 -1.86 3.61
CA ASP A 75 24.76 -1.58 5.02
C ASP A 75 26.02 -1.96 5.82
N PRO A 76 26.46 -1.16 6.80
CA PRO A 76 27.63 -1.49 7.62
C PRO A 76 27.50 -2.82 8.36
N ASP A 77 26.26 -3.24 8.66
CA ASP A 77 25.97 -4.58 9.16
C ASP A 77 25.92 -5.58 7.99
N THR A 78 27.03 -6.29 7.79
CA THR A 78 27.20 -7.28 6.71
C THR A 78 26.29 -8.50 6.84
N ASP A 79 25.66 -8.73 7.98
CA ASP A 79 24.72 -9.83 8.21
C ASP A 79 23.27 -9.41 7.96
N LYS A 80 23.02 -8.12 7.79
CA LYS A 80 21.69 -7.59 7.53
C LYS A 80 21.16 -8.02 6.18
N ARG A 81 19.91 -8.49 6.17
CA ARG A 81 19.23 -8.96 4.95
C ARG A 81 17.91 -8.24 4.74
N ASP A 82 17.53 -8.07 3.48
CA ASP A 82 16.17 -7.66 3.11
C ASP A 82 15.18 -8.84 3.23
N LYS A 83 13.92 -8.60 2.86
CA LYS A 83 12.86 -9.63 2.93
C LYS A 83 13.07 -10.81 1.96
N ASN A 84 13.92 -10.64 0.94
CA ASN A 84 14.26 -11.64 -0.06
C ASN A 84 15.65 -12.26 0.22
N ASN A 85 16.22 -12.06 1.42
CA ASN A 85 17.54 -12.56 1.80
C ASN A 85 18.69 -11.97 0.95
N ASN A 86 18.57 -10.75 0.45
CA ASN A 86 19.66 -10.02 -0.19
C ASN A 86 20.48 -9.21 0.84
N SER A 87 21.77 -8.99 0.58
CA SER A 87 22.57 -7.99 1.28
C SER A 87 21.91 -6.62 1.14
N VAL A 88 21.73 -5.90 2.25
CA VAL A 88 21.04 -4.61 2.24
C VAL A 88 21.94 -3.53 1.66
N PHE A 89 21.42 -2.79 0.68
CA PHE A 89 22.03 -1.57 0.17
C PHE A 89 21.08 -0.39 0.38
N LYS A 90 21.63 0.75 0.77
CA LYS A 90 20.88 1.99 1.01
C LYS A 90 21.59 3.18 0.39
N PRO A 91 20.86 4.21 -0.07
CA PRO A 91 21.49 5.42 -0.58
C PRO A 91 22.28 6.11 0.52
N GLU A 92 23.49 6.61 0.21
CA GLU A 92 24.30 7.39 1.17
C GLU A 92 23.57 8.66 1.65
N LYS A 93 22.69 9.17 0.80
CA LYS A 93 21.83 10.31 1.06
C LYS A 93 20.48 10.05 0.39
N ALA A 94 19.41 10.20 1.15
CA ALA A 94 18.04 10.20 0.66
C ALA A 94 17.21 11.30 1.31
N GLU A 95 16.10 11.63 0.68
CA GLU A 95 15.07 12.51 1.23
C GLU A 95 13.78 11.72 1.41
N GLU A 96 13.24 11.74 2.63
CA GLU A 96 11.95 11.13 2.94
C GLU A 96 10.84 12.15 2.71
N VAL A 97 9.91 11.82 1.83
CA VAL A 97 8.87 12.74 1.36
C VAL A 97 7.52 12.06 1.35
N GLU A 98 6.46 12.84 1.61
CA GLU A 98 5.08 12.37 1.58
C GLU A 98 4.29 13.13 0.51
N GLY A 99 3.42 12.43 -0.22
CA GLY A 99 2.63 13.06 -1.27
C GLY A 99 1.89 12.06 -2.16
N SER A 100 1.39 12.51 -3.31
CA SER A 100 0.80 11.61 -4.29
C SER A 100 1.90 10.99 -5.14
N LEU A 101 1.93 9.66 -5.24
CA LEU A 101 2.90 8.92 -6.03
C LEU A 101 2.23 8.39 -7.31
N THR A 102 2.84 8.66 -8.46
CA THR A 102 2.57 7.97 -9.72
C THR A 102 3.78 7.13 -10.09
N ARG A 103 3.58 5.82 -10.33
CA ARG A 103 4.60 4.88 -10.80
C ARG A 103 4.18 4.34 -12.17
N LEU A 104 5.10 4.43 -13.13
CA LEU A 104 4.87 4.10 -14.54
C LEU A 104 6.01 3.25 -15.06
N PHE A 105 5.70 2.12 -15.69
CA PHE A 105 6.68 1.37 -16.48
C PHE A 105 6.33 1.49 -17.96
N TYR A 106 7.32 1.90 -18.74
CA TYR A 106 7.21 2.05 -20.18
C TYR A 106 8.08 1.02 -20.89
N VAL A 107 7.50 0.35 -21.88
CA VAL A 107 8.26 -0.36 -22.92
C VAL A 107 8.47 0.59 -24.08
N LEU A 108 9.72 0.78 -24.48
CA LEU A 108 10.10 1.75 -25.51
C LEU A 108 10.02 1.14 -26.92
N PRO A 109 9.96 1.99 -27.97
CA PRO A 109 10.19 1.56 -29.34
C PRO A 109 11.54 0.83 -29.48
N ASP A 110 11.62 -0.03 -30.50
CA ASP A 110 12.85 -0.77 -30.76
C ASP A 110 14.03 0.15 -31.16
N GLY A 111 15.24 -0.30 -30.86
CA GLY A 111 16.48 0.38 -31.21
C GLY A 111 16.77 1.69 -30.47
N ARG A 112 16.02 2.04 -29.42
CA ARG A 112 16.33 3.19 -28.55
C ARG A 112 17.34 2.80 -27.48
N SER A 113 18.32 3.66 -27.20
CA SER A 113 19.29 3.39 -26.11
C SER A 113 18.77 3.90 -24.75
N PRO A 114 19.14 3.28 -23.61
CA PRO A 114 18.78 3.80 -22.29
C PRO A 114 19.21 5.26 -22.09
N LEU A 115 20.43 5.63 -22.51
CA LEU A 115 20.93 6.99 -22.37
C LEU A 115 20.09 8.01 -23.18
N GLU A 116 19.72 7.70 -24.42
CA GLU A 116 18.87 8.57 -25.24
C GLU A 116 17.54 8.86 -24.54
N VAL A 117 16.90 7.80 -24.02
CA VAL A 117 15.61 7.90 -23.32
C VAL A 117 15.76 8.70 -22.03
N LEU A 118 16.81 8.45 -21.25
CA LEU A 118 17.08 9.17 -20.01
C LEU A 118 17.24 10.68 -20.24
N ARG A 119 18.01 11.08 -21.27
CA ARG A 119 18.22 12.50 -21.60
C ARG A 119 16.93 13.20 -22.01
N ASN A 120 16.05 12.53 -22.76
CA ASN A 120 14.73 13.08 -23.10
C ASN A 120 13.88 13.36 -21.84
N TYR A 121 13.88 12.46 -20.86
CA TYR A 121 13.19 12.71 -19.59
C TYR A 121 13.81 13.86 -18.79
N GLN A 122 15.13 14.02 -18.83
CA GLN A 122 15.78 15.19 -18.21
C GLN A 122 15.36 16.49 -18.90
N ASP A 123 15.30 16.52 -20.24
CA ASP A 123 14.83 17.69 -20.99
C ASP A 123 13.40 18.06 -20.61
N VAL A 124 12.51 17.06 -20.46
CA VAL A 124 11.11 17.27 -20.02
C VAL A 124 11.05 17.90 -18.63
N VAL A 125 11.84 17.38 -17.69
CA VAL A 125 11.90 17.88 -16.32
C VAL A 125 12.50 19.29 -16.26
N GLN A 126 13.59 19.54 -17.00
CA GLN A 126 14.23 20.86 -17.07
C GLN A 126 13.31 21.90 -17.71
N ALA A 127 12.56 21.53 -18.76
CA ALA A 127 11.54 22.39 -19.36
C ALA A 127 10.39 22.71 -18.39
N ALA A 128 10.15 21.87 -17.39
CA ALA A 128 9.22 22.13 -16.29
C ALA A 128 9.84 22.95 -15.14
N GLY A 129 11.08 23.46 -15.30
CA GLY A 129 11.80 24.22 -14.27
C GLY A 129 12.49 23.35 -13.22
N GLY A 130 12.62 22.05 -13.46
CA GLY A 130 13.27 21.11 -12.56
C GLY A 130 14.79 21.09 -12.67
N GLU A 131 15.44 20.65 -11.59
CA GLU A 131 16.87 20.45 -11.49
C GLU A 131 17.19 18.97 -11.26
N VAL A 132 18.16 18.42 -12.01
CA VAL A 132 18.68 17.08 -11.75
C VAL A 132 19.62 17.14 -10.56
N VAL A 133 19.23 16.51 -9.45
CA VAL A 133 19.92 16.57 -8.16
C VAL A 133 20.78 15.33 -7.89
N PHE A 134 20.59 14.25 -8.64
CA PHE A 134 21.42 13.06 -8.61
C PHE A 134 21.32 12.30 -9.94
N GLU A 135 22.45 11.78 -10.44
CA GLU A 135 22.52 10.93 -11.63
C GLU A 135 23.59 9.85 -11.41
N CYS A 136 23.33 8.64 -11.91
CA CYS A 136 24.30 7.55 -11.91
C CYS A 136 24.10 6.64 -13.13
N LYS A 137 25.09 5.80 -13.41
CA LYS A 137 25.05 4.78 -14.47
C LYS A 137 25.68 3.48 -13.99
N LYS A 138 25.09 2.36 -14.41
CA LYS A 138 25.60 1.01 -14.17
C LYS A 138 25.98 0.82 -12.69
N GLU A 139 27.18 0.34 -12.40
CA GLU A 139 27.68 0.05 -11.05
C GLU A 139 27.88 1.32 -10.21
N GLU A 140 27.98 2.50 -10.82
CA GLU A 140 28.10 3.78 -10.09
C GLU A 140 26.82 4.09 -9.28
N CYS A 141 25.70 3.45 -9.61
CA CYS A 141 24.47 3.55 -8.83
C CYS A 141 24.52 2.79 -7.50
N GLY A 142 25.49 1.87 -7.33
CA GLY A 142 25.58 0.97 -6.19
C GLY A 142 24.58 -0.20 -6.24
N GLY A 143 24.80 -1.19 -5.39
CA GLY A 143 24.09 -2.46 -5.44
C GLY A 143 24.45 -3.28 -6.69
N ASP A 144 23.62 -4.27 -7.02
CA ASP A 144 23.79 -5.07 -8.25
C ASP A 144 23.06 -4.39 -9.42
N ALA A 145 23.83 -3.86 -10.37
CA ALA A 145 23.33 -3.17 -11.55
C ALA A 145 22.74 -4.10 -12.64
N SER A 146 22.87 -5.43 -12.46
CA SER A 146 22.36 -6.44 -13.40
C SER A 146 21.02 -7.05 -12.96
N ARG A 147 20.60 -6.80 -11.73
CA ARG A 147 19.38 -7.36 -11.13
C ARG A 147 18.22 -6.37 -11.18
N SER A 148 17.01 -6.92 -11.29
CA SER A 148 15.76 -6.17 -11.26
C SER A 148 15.16 -6.13 -9.85
N ALA A 149 13.83 -6.03 -9.73
CA ALA A 149 13.11 -6.02 -8.47
C ALA A 149 12.75 -7.43 -7.96
N SER A 150 12.94 -8.47 -8.80
CA SER A 150 12.88 -9.87 -8.39
C SER A 150 14.29 -10.39 -8.11
N SER A 151 14.40 -11.35 -7.18
CA SER A 151 15.57 -12.17 -6.82
C SER A 151 15.95 -12.08 -5.33
N GLY A 152 16.50 -13.18 -4.81
CA GLY A 152 17.00 -13.31 -3.44
C GLY A 152 18.42 -13.87 -3.36
N GLY A 153 19.08 -13.73 -2.20
CA GLY A 153 20.39 -14.34 -1.93
C GLY A 153 21.62 -13.65 -2.53
N GLY A 154 21.49 -12.43 -3.06
CA GLY A 154 22.60 -11.63 -3.61
C GLY A 154 22.59 -10.20 -3.08
N ASP A 155 23.13 -9.24 -3.82
CA ASP A 155 23.10 -7.82 -3.42
C ASP A 155 21.83 -7.11 -3.91
N MET A 156 21.22 -6.25 -3.09
CA MET A 156 20.07 -5.45 -3.51
C MET A 156 20.39 -4.64 -4.78
N SER A 157 19.41 -4.54 -5.69
CA SER A 157 19.49 -3.68 -6.87
C SER A 157 18.98 -2.27 -6.57
N LEU A 158 19.16 -1.35 -7.52
CA LEU A 158 18.54 -0.03 -7.46
C LEU A 158 17.00 -0.10 -7.47
N MET A 159 16.40 -1.07 -8.18
CA MET A 159 14.94 -1.23 -8.23
C MET A 159 14.37 -1.61 -6.86
N MET A 160 15.06 -2.50 -6.14
CA MET A 160 14.67 -2.96 -4.80
C MET A 160 14.68 -1.86 -3.73
N ASN A 161 15.28 -0.69 -4.02
CA ASN A 161 15.14 0.49 -3.17
C ASN A 161 13.75 1.15 -3.29
N PHE A 162 13.01 0.91 -4.38
CA PHE A 162 11.70 1.52 -4.63
C PHE A 162 10.54 0.55 -4.44
N PHE A 163 10.72 -0.71 -4.86
CA PHE A 163 9.72 -1.76 -4.75
C PHE A 163 10.34 -3.13 -5.02
N TYR A 164 9.65 -4.17 -4.60
CA TYR A 164 9.88 -5.54 -5.02
C TYR A 164 8.78 -5.97 -5.99
N ASP A 165 9.10 -6.88 -6.91
CA ASP A 165 8.15 -7.44 -7.88
C ASP A 165 6.86 -7.98 -7.22
N SER A 166 7.01 -8.65 -6.08
CA SER A 166 5.91 -9.16 -5.22
C SER A 166 4.91 -8.10 -4.74
N GLU A 167 5.28 -6.82 -4.76
CA GLU A 167 4.44 -5.71 -4.30
C GLU A 167 3.59 -5.11 -5.42
N LEU A 168 3.89 -5.44 -6.68
CA LEU A 168 3.24 -4.84 -7.84
C LEU A 168 1.84 -5.38 -8.11
N GLY A 169 1.52 -6.59 -7.61
CA GLY A 169 0.21 -7.22 -7.81
C GLY A 169 -0.10 -7.54 -9.29
N VAL A 170 0.93 -7.75 -10.10
CA VAL A 170 0.80 -8.00 -11.55
C VAL A 170 0.67 -9.48 -11.85
N GLU A 171 0.00 -9.80 -12.95
CA GLU A 171 -0.09 -11.18 -13.44
C GLU A 171 1.30 -11.70 -13.82
N ALA A 172 1.59 -12.95 -13.44
CA ALA A 172 2.84 -13.62 -13.81
C ALA A 172 3.02 -13.61 -15.33
N PHE A 173 4.26 -13.37 -15.78
CA PHE A 173 4.64 -13.31 -17.20
C PHE A 173 3.97 -12.19 -18.02
N SER A 174 3.24 -11.26 -17.39
CA SER A 174 2.84 -10.02 -18.05
C SER A 174 4.05 -9.13 -18.40
N ASN A 175 3.85 -8.17 -19.30
CA ASN A 175 4.89 -7.18 -19.62
C ASN A 175 5.43 -6.46 -18.38
N ALA A 176 4.56 -6.13 -17.41
CA ALA A 176 4.96 -5.53 -16.14
C ALA A 176 5.80 -6.47 -15.29
N ALA A 177 5.42 -7.75 -15.20
CA ALA A 177 6.19 -8.77 -14.48
C ALA A 177 7.59 -8.88 -15.08
N CYS A 178 7.70 -9.00 -16.41
CA CYS A 178 8.97 -9.03 -17.12
C CYS A 178 9.85 -7.81 -16.82
N VAL A 179 9.29 -6.61 -16.89
CA VAL A 179 10.01 -5.37 -16.53
C VAL A 179 10.57 -5.44 -15.11
N ALA A 180 9.81 -5.99 -14.16
CA ALA A 180 10.19 -6.04 -12.76
C ALA A 180 11.09 -7.24 -12.39
N SER A 181 11.15 -8.29 -13.21
CA SER A 181 11.78 -9.56 -12.85
C SER A 181 12.91 -10.04 -13.76
N SER A 182 13.07 -9.45 -14.95
CA SER A 182 14.10 -9.86 -15.92
C SER A 182 15.47 -9.23 -15.60
N GLY A 183 16.53 -9.69 -16.28
CA GLY A 183 17.87 -9.12 -16.13
C GLY A 183 17.95 -7.68 -16.65
N VAL A 184 18.93 -6.94 -16.14
CA VAL A 184 19.12 -5.51 -16.43
C VAL A 184 20.49 -5.29 -17.06
N ALA A 185 20.55 -4.48 -18.12
CA ALA A 185 21.81 -4.01 -18.70
C ALA A 185 21.77 -2.51 -19.04
N ASP A 186 22.95 -1.89 -19.05
CA ASP A 186 23.12 -0.45 -19.32
C ASP A 186 22.17 0.45 -18.51
N GLN A 187 21.98 0.13 -17.22
CA GLN A 187 21.17 0.92 -16.30
C GLN A 187 21.67 2.37 -16.24
N ARG A 188 20.73 3.31 -16.33
CA ARG A 188 20.91 4.72 -16.06
C ARG A 188 19.82 5.19 -15.13
N TYR A 189 20.14 6.18 -14.31
CA TYR A 189 19.19 6.71 -13.35
C TYR A 189 19.44 8.19 -13.10
N PHE A 190 18.36 8.94 -12.92
CA PHE A 190 18.43 10.25 -12.28
C PHE A 190 17.28 10.48 -11.30
N THR A 191 17.54 11.34 -10.32
CA THR A 191 16.54 12.02 -9.50
C THR A 191 16.55 13.49 -9.87
N ALA A 192 15.38 14.05 -10.10
CA ALA A 192 15.22 15.48 -10.27
C ALA A 192 14.16 16.03 -9.32
N LYS A 193 14.34 17.30 -9.01
CA LYS A 193 13.52 18.09 -8.11
C LYS A 193 12.84 19.18 -8.92
N VAL A 194 11.51 19.26 -8.87
CA VAL A 194 10.70 20.19 -9.67
C VAL A 194 9.86 21.06 -8.74
N PRO A 195 10.06 22.38 -8.71
CA PRO A 195 9.28 23.27 -7.86
C PRO A 195 7.78 23.21 -8.15
N ARG A 196 6.94 23.09 -7.11
CA ARG A 196 5.47 23.11 -7.19
C ARG A 196 4.86 23.98 -6.09
N ASP A 197 3.58 24.28 -6.24
CA ASP A 197 2.81 24.90 -5.17
C ASP A 197 2.70 23.91 -4.00
N GLY A 198 3.12 24.33 -2.80
CA GLY A 198 3.08 23.50 -1.60
C GLY A 198 4.30 22.62 -1.34
N GLY A 199 5.33 22.69 -2.18
CA GLY A 199 6.61 21.98 -1.99
C GLY A 199 7.24 21.58 -3.30
N ASP A 200 8.36 20.86 -3.24
CA ASP A 200 8.99 20.33 -4.44
C ASP A 200 8.41 18.95 -4.78
N ALA A 201 8.16 18.72 -6.07
CA ALA A 201 7.91 17.39 -6.60
C ALA A 201 9.23 16.70 -6.93
N TYR A 202 9.26 15.37 -6.84
CA TYR A 202 10.41 14.55 -7.21
C TYR A 202 10.06 13.67 -8.40
N VAL A 203 10.92 13.67 -9.41
CA VAL A 203 10.84 12.78 -10.57
C VAL A 203 12.07 11.89 -10.55
N THR A 204 11.87 10.58 -10.44
CA THR A 204 12.95 9.59 -10.62
C THR A 204 12.72 8.81 -11.88
N VAL A 205 13.78 8.63 -12.66
CA VAL A 205 13.73 7.87 -13.91
C VAL A 205 14.88 6.90 -13.94
N GLN A 206 14.55 5.62 -14.08
CA GLN A 206 15.50 4.55 -14.35
C GLN A 206 15.26 4.02 -15.76
N THR A 207 16.30 4.00 -16.58
CA THR A 207 16.24 3.41 -17.93
C THR A 207 17.25 2.29 -18.05
N PHE A 208 16.90 1.20 -18.71
CA PHE A 208 17.80 0.06 -18.88
C PHE A 208 17.36 -0.80 -20.08
N GLN A 209 18.23 -1.69 -20.56
CA GLN A 209 17.86 -2.77 -21.46
C GLN A 209 17.43 -3.99 -20.65
N LEU A 210 16.25 -4.52 -20.96
CA LEU A 210 15.74 -5.75 -20.39
C LEU A 210 16.45 -6.95 -21.03
N LEU A 211 16.93 -7.90 -20.22
CA LEU A 211 17.57 -9.13 -20.68
C LEU A 211 16.80 -10.36 -20.19
N ASP A 212 16.18 -11.07 -21.11
CA ASP A 212 15.44 -12.31 -20.85
C ASP A 212 15.20 -13.06 -22.16
N ASP A 213 15.91 -14.15 -22.39
CA ASP A 213 15.77 -14.98 -23.59
C ASP A 213 14.87 -16.21 -23.38
N LEU A 214 14.19 -16.28 -22.22
CA LEU A 214 13.36 -17.41 -21.82
C LEU A 214 11.87 -17.06 -21.81
N TYR A 215 11.42 -16.38 -20.76
CA TYR A 215 10.01 -16.13 -20.50
C TYR A 215 9.55 -14.80 -21.10
N CYS A 216 10.45 -13.81 -21.14
CA CYS A 216 10.15 -12.47 -21.63
C CYS A 216 10.87 -12.16 -22.95
N LYS A 217 11.09 -13.20 -23.77
CA LYS A 217 11.89 -13.16 -25.01
C LYS A 217 11.50 -12.04 -25.98
N GLU A 218 10.21 -11.70 -26.06
CA GLU A 218 9.72 -10.66 -26.96
C GLU A 218 10.22 -9.27 -26.52
N LEU A 219 10.42 -9.07 -25.21
CA LEU A 219 10.96 -7.83 -24.65
C LEU A 219 12.49 -7.84 -24.52
N ASN A 220 13.16 -8.92 -24.93
CA ASN A 220 14.61 -9.03 -24.81
C ASN A 220 15.33 -7.90 -25.58
N ALA A 221 16.35 -7.34 -24.95
CA ALA A 221 17.11 -6.17 -25.39
C ALA A 221 16.29 -4.88 -25.60
N ARG A 222 14.99 -4.86 -25.26
CA ARG A 222 14.18 -3.64 -25.31
C ARG A 222 14.58 -2.70 -24.20
N THR A 223 14.62 -1.42 -24.54
CA THR A 223 14.79 -0.37 -23.54
C THR A 223 13.50 -0.20 -22.77
N ILE A 224 13.63 -0.09 -21.45
CA ILE A 224 12.57 0.12 -20.48
C ILE A 224 12.82 1.44 -19.77
N ALA A 225 11.75 2.16 -19.41
CA ALA A 225 11.81 3.31 -18.52
C ALA A 225 10.85 3.10 -17.34
N ILE A 226 11.38 3.12 -16.13
CA ILE A 226 10.62 3.14 -14.89
C ILE A 226 10.66 4.57 -14.37
N VAL A 227 9.48 5.15 -14.21
CA VAL A 227 9.30 6.56 -13.81
C VAL A 227 8.48 6.61 -12.54
N HIS A 228 9.00 7.32 -11.54
CA HIS A 228 8.23 7.73 -10.36
C HIS A 228 8.07 9.24 -10.36
N VAL A 229 6.85 9.71 -10.13
CA VAL A 229 6.58 11.12 -9.88
C VAL A 229 5.90 11.21 -8.53
N LEU A 230 6.56 11.85 -7.57
CA LEU A 230 5.99 12.21 -6.29
C LEU A 230 5.67 13.70 -6.27
N GLU A 231 4.39 14.04 -6.15
CA GLU A 231 3.91 15.41 -6.06
C GLU A 231 3.54 15.76 -4.61
N PRO A 232 3.91 16.96 -4.12
CA PRO A 232 3.51 17.41 -2.81
C PRO A 232 1.99 17.48 -2.77
N LYS A 233 1.40 16.75 -1.83
CA LYS A 233 -0.04 16.76 -1.59
C LYS A 233 -0.24 16.62 -0.11
N ALA A 234 -1.11 17.43 0.49
CA ALA A 234 -1.48 17.22 1.88
C ALA A 234 -2.35 15.96 2.02
N ARG A 235 -2.18 15.22 3.12
CA ARG A 235 -3.00 14.04 3.38
C ARG A 235 -4.45 14.43 3.54
N ASP A 236 -5.33 13.70 2.87
CA ASP A 236 -6.75 13.76 3.18
C ASP A 236 -6.96 13.35 4.65
N LYS A 237 -7.38 14.29 5.49
CA LYS A 237 -7.79 13.99 6.87
C LYS A 237 -9.20 13.40 6.88
N LYS A 238 -9.39 12.28 6.18
CA LYS A 238 -10.66 11.53 6.04
C LYS A 238 -10.98 10.64 7.25
N MET A 239 -10.50 10.96 8.44
CA MET A 239 -11.08 10.38 9.66
C MET A 239 -12.42 11.06 9.86
N VAL A 240 -13.48 10.40 9.36
CA VAL A 240 -14.84 10.93 9.27
C VAL A 240 -15.24 11.54 10.60
N LEU A 241 -15.33 12.87 10.65
CA LEU A 241 -16.14 13.53 11.64
C LEU A 241 -17.58 13.08 11.36
N VAL A 242 -18.09 12.18 12.18
CA VAL A 242 -19.49 11.79 12.08
C VAL A 242 -20.31 12.92 12.68
N GLU A 243 -21.01 13.65 11.84
CA GLU A 243 -21.91 14.73 12.26
C GLU A 243 -23.05 14.18 13.14
N ALA A 244 -23.53 15.00 14.06
CA ALA A 244 -24.61 14.67 15.00
C ALA A 244 -25.83 14.04 14.32
N ALA A 245 -26.25 14.56 13.15
CA ALA A 245 -27.38 14.03 12.40
C ALA A 245 -27.17 12.56 11.97
N LYS A 246 -25.98 12.22 11.45
CA LYS A 246 -25.66 10.83 11.06
C LYS A 246 -25.54 9.90 12.26
N MET A 247 -25.07 10.41 13.40
CA MET A 247 -25.10 9.66 14.65
C MET A 247 -26.53 9.37 15.08
N ALA A 248 -27.42 10.36 15.04
CA ALA A 248 -28.84 10.19 15.36
C ALA A 248 -29.51 9.15 14.45
N ASP A 249 -29.28 9.25 13.13
CA ASP A 249 -29.81 8.30 12.14
C ASP A 249 -29.37 6.86 12.46
N SER A 250 -28.07 6.67 12.74
CA SER A 250 -27.52 5.34 13.06
C SER A 250 -28.03 4.81 14.39
N LEU A 251 -28.12 5.66 15.42
CA LEU A 251 -28.69 5.26 16.72
C LEU A 251 -30.17 4.90 16.59
N SER A 252 -30.92 5.56 15.71
CA SER A 252 -32.32 5.22 15.43
C SER A 252 -32.46 3.92 14.61
N ALA A 253 -31.57 3.70 13.64
CA ALA A 253 -31.66 2.57 12.72
C ALA A 253 -31.09 1.26 13.30
N SER A 254 -29.93 1.33 13.96
CA SER A 254 -29.18 0.16 14.45
C SER A 254 -28.93 0.15 15.96
N GLY A 255 -29.35 1.18 16.70
CA GLY A 255 -29.15 1.27 18.15
C GLY A 255 -27.71 1.57 18.58
N ALA A 256 -26.75 1.61 17.65
CA ALA A 256 -25.35 1.89 17.94
C ALA A 256 -24.63 2.50 16.74
N ILE A 257 -23.55 3.24 17.03
CA ILE A 257 -22.61 3.75 16.02
C ILE A 257 -21.17 3.70 16.54
N SER A 258 -20.23 3.30 15.67
CA SER A 258 -18.79 3.35 15.94
C SER A 258 -18.17 4.67 15.50
N LEU A 259 -17.36 5.26 16.38
CA LEU A 259 -16.68 6.53 16.18
C LEU A 259 -15.16 6.31 16.16
N TYR A 260 -14.53 6.79 15.09
CA TYR A 260 -13.08 6.64 14.84
C TYR A 260 -12.30 7.94 15.06
N GLY A 261 -12.98 9.01 15.47
CA GLY A 261 -12.39 10.34 15.71
C GLY A 261 -12.03 10.63 17.16
N ILE A 262 -11.93 9.60 18.02
CA ILE A 262 -11.49 9.73 19.42
C ILE A 262 -10.14 9.02 19.58
N PHE A 263 -9.10 9.78 19.93
CA PHE A 263 -7.72 9.32 19.92
C PHE A 263 -7.10 9.25 21.31
N PHE A 264 -6.24 8.26 21.50
CA PHE A 264 -5.46 8.01 22.71
C PHE A 264 -4.04 7.62 22.30
N ASP A 265 -3.04 7.96 23.12
CA ASP A 265 -1.70 7.37 22.96
C ASP A 265 -1.74 5.86 23.28
N THR A 266 -0.72 5.14 22.78
CA THR A 266 -0.48 3.74 23.15
C THR A 266 -0.43 3.60 24.67
N ASP A 267 -1.15 2.62 25.19
CA ASP A 267 -1.24 2.31 26.62
C ASP A 267 -1.89 3.39 27.52
N LYS A 268 -2.40 4.48 26.95
CA LYS A 268 -3.04 5.58 27.70
C LYS A 268 -4.54 5.67 27.48
N ALA A 269 -5.19 6.34 28.44
CA ALA A 269 -6.61 6.70 28.42
C ALA A 269 -6.85 8.22 28.31
N ASP A 270 -5.79 9.02 28.27
CA ASP A 270 -5.89 10.46 28.05
C ASP A 270 -6.34 10.75 26.61
N ILE A 271 -7.39 11.54 26.48
CA ILE A 271 -7.95 11.93 25.18
C ILE A 271 -7.03 12.97 24.55
N LYS A 272 -6.64 12.73 23.31
CA LYS A 272 -5.82 13.70 22.58
C LYS A 272 -6.66 14.89 22.05
N PRO A 273 -6.10 16.11 21.96
CA PRO A 273 -6.79 17.30 21.45
C PRO A 273 -7.45 17.11 20.08
N GLU A 274 -6.87 16.27 19.22
CA GLU A 274 -7.41 15.93 17.90
C GLU A 274 -8.81 15.30 17.95
N SER A 275 -9.27 14.87 19.13
CA SER A 275 -10.60 14.28 19.36
C SER A 275 -11.71 15.32 19.58
N GLU A 276 -11.36 16.58 19.83
CA GLU A 276 -12.29 17.65 20.17
C GLU A 276 -13.44 17.81 19.16
N PRO A 277 -13.22 17.78 17.82
CA PRO A 277 -14.31 17.89 16.86
C PRO A 277 -15.36 16.78 17.02
N THR A 278 -14.93 15.54 17.28
CA THR A 278 -15.85 14.41 17.46
C THR A 278 -16.60 14.51 18.78
N LEU A 279 -15.92 14.91 19.86
CA LEU A 279 -16.59 15.18 21.15
C LEU A 279 -17.66 16.26 21.02
N LYS A 280 -17.39 17.32 20.24
CA LYS A 280 -18.35 18.39 19.96
C LYS A 280 -19.59 17.90 19.22
N GLU A 281 -19.43 17.04 18.21
CA GLU A 281 -20.58 16.46 17.51
C GLU A 281 -21.39 15.51 18.41
N ILE A 282 -20.74 14.74 19.29
CA ILE A 282 -21.45 13.90 20.28
C ILE A 282 -22.25 14.80 21.25
N ALA A 283 -21.64 15.88 21.74
CA ALA A 283 -22.30 16.83 22.61
C ALA A 283 -23.49 17.49 21.91
N LYS A 284 -23.35 17.86 20.63
CA LYS A 284 -24.42 18.41 19.81
C LYS A 284 -25.59 17.41 19.68
N LEU A 285 -25.31 16.16 19.33
CA LEU A 285 -26.32 15.09 19.30
C LEU A 285 -27.12 15.00 20.61
N LEU A 286 -26.42 14.99 21.74
CA LEU A 286 -27.04 14.88 23.07
C LEU A 286 -27.76 16.16 23.51
N GLY A 287 -27.36 17.31 22.97
CA GLY A 287 -28.05 18.59 23.15
C GLY A 287 -29.33 18.69 22.32
N ASP A 288 -29.29 18.20 21.08
CA ASP A 288 -30.42 18.20 20.14
C ASP A 288 -31.54 17.23 20.57
N ASP A 289 -31.19 16.14 21.27
CA ASP A 289 -32.15 15.22 21.90
C ASP A 289 -31.88 15.11 23.41
N PRO A 290 -32.55 15.90 24.27
CA PRO A 290 -32.38 15.84 25.72
C PRO A 290 -32.84 14.53 26.38
N ALA A 291 -33.67 13.72 25.71
CA ALA A 291 -34.16 12.46 26.24
C ALA A 291 -33.18 11.32 25.98
N LEU A 292 -32.36 11.40 24.92
CA LEU A 292 -31.41 10.35 24.55
C LEU A 292 -30.43 10.02 25.69
N ALA A 293 -30.35 8.73 26.05
CA ALA A 293 -29.33 8.19 26.92
C ALA A 293 -28.44 7.20 26.13
N VAL A 294 -27.13 7.27 26.35
CA VAL A 294 -26.17 6.42 25.61
C VAL A 294 -25.14 5.78 26.53
N ALA A 295 -24.71 4.57 26.17
CA ALA A 295 -23.47 3.99 26.64
C ALA A 295 -22.33 4.35 25.70
N VAL A 296 -21.26 4.90 26.26
CA VAL A 296 -19.96 5.07 25.62
C VAL A 296 -19.17 3.78 25.84
N VAL A 297 -18.94 3.04 24.76
CA VAL A 297 -18.29 1.72 24.81
C VAL A 297 -16.90 1.79 24.19
N GLY A 298 -15.87 1.53 24.98
CA GLY A 298 -14.49 1.44 24.49
C GLY A 298 -14.18 0.05 23.93
N HIS A 299 -13.35 -0.01 22.90
CA HIS A 299 -12.85 -1.25 22.29
C HIS A 299 -11.33 -1.19 22.10
N THR A 300 -10.69 -2.35 22.10
CA THR A 300 -9.26 -2.53 21.77
C THR A 300 -9.10 -3.51 20.61
N ASP A 301 -7.89 -3.57 20.05
CA ASP A 301 -7.48 -4.72 19.23
C ASP A 301 -7.09 -5.91 20.13
N ASN A 302 -6.54 -6.96 19.51
CA ASN A 302 -6.13 -8.18 20.20
C ASN A 302 -4.70 -8.13 20.79
N GLN A 303 -4.02 -6.98 20.78
CA GLN A 303 -2.66 -6.87 21.31
C GLN A 303 -2.68 -6.68 22.82
N GLY A 304 -1.92 -7.49 23.55
CA GLY A 304 -1.86 -7.45 25.02
C GLY A 304 -2.82 -8.42 25.70
N LYS A 305 -2.78 -8.44 27.04
CA LYS A 305 -3.56 -9.39 27.86
C LYS A 305 -5.05 -9.05 27.84
N PHE A 306 -5.90 -10.06 27.96
CA PHE A 306 -7.35 -9.91 27.96
C PHE A 306 -7.85 -8.92 29.04
N ASP A 307 -7.56 -9.19 30.32
CA ASP A 307 -8.00 -8.34 31.43
C ASP A 307 -7.47 -6.90 31.32
N TYR A 308 -6.25 -6.77 30.80
CA TYR A 308 -5.64 -5.47 30.55
C TYR A 308 -6.43 -4.65 29.52
N ASN A 309 -6.81 -5.28 28.41
CA ASN A 309 -7.60 -4.62 27.37
C ASN A 309 -9.02 -4.29 27.81
N VAL A 310 -9.63 -5.14 28.66
CA VAL A 310 -10.91 -4.83 29.29
C VAL A 310 -10.78 -3.60 30.19
N ASP A 311 -9.77 -3.53 31.05
CA ASP A 311 -9.50 -2.36 31.89
C ASP A 311 -9.23 -1.08 31.06
N LEU A 312 -8.34 -1.17 30.07
CA LEU A 312 -7.96 -0.04 29.22
C LEU A 312 -9.15 0.54 28.45
N SER A 313 -9.97 -0.34 27.87
CA SER A 313 -11.20 0.10 27.17
C SER A 313 -12.21 0.78 28.10
N ASN A 314 -12.36 0.28 29.34
CA ASN A 314 -13.21 0.92 30.35
C ASN A 314 -12.70 2.31 30.72
N ARG A 315 -11.38 2.46 30.97
CA ARG A 315 -10.77 3.76 31.28
C ARG A 315 -10.94 4.76 30.14
N ARG A 316 -10.78 4.33 28.89
CA ARG A 316 -11.00 5.18 27.71
C ARG A 316 -12.45 5.65 27.59
N ALA A 317 -13.41 4.75 27.78
CA ALA A 317 -14.83 5.12 27.80
C ALA A 317 -15.15 6.10 28.94
N ALA A 318 -14.58 5.89 30.12
CA ALA A 318 -14.74 6.80 31.25
C ALA A 318 -14.14 8.19 30.98
N ALA A 319 -12.98 8.25 30.32
CA ALA A 319 -12.37 9.51 29.89
C ALA A 319 -13.28 10.28 28.92
N VAL A 320 -13.91 9.60 27.96
CA VAL A 320 -14.84 10.24 27.00
C VAL A 320 -16.07 10.76 27.70
N LYS A 321 -16.68 9.97 28.60
CA LYS A 321 -17.78 10.43 29.45
C LYS A 321 -17.36 11.68 30.25
N SER A 322 -16.19 11.64 30.89
CA SER A 322 -15.68 12.76 31.69
C SER A 322 -15.50 14.02 30.85
N ALA A 323 -14.96 13.91 29.63
CA ALA A 323 -14.80 15.03 28.71
C ALA A 323 -16.16 15.63 28.31
N LEU A 324 -17.14 14.79 27.95
CA LEU A 324 -18.50 15.25 27.61
C LEU A 324 -19.19 16.00 28.76
N VAL A 325 -19.01 15.52 30.00
CA VAL A 325 -19.58 16.17 31.18
C VAL A 325 -18.84 17.49 31.49
N SER A 326 -17.52 17.45 31.58
CA SER A 326 -16.71 18.58 32.08
C SER A 326 -16.53 19.70 31.06
N GLN A 327 -16.40 19.38 29.78
CA GLN A 327 -16.11 20.36 28.72
C GLN A 327 -17.37 20.84 28.00
N PHE A 328 -18.38 19.97 27.87
CA PHE A 328 -19.58 20.25 27.09
C PHE A 328 -20.87 20.31 27.92
N GLY A 329 -20.79 20.06 29.24
CA GLY A 329 -21.94 20.23 30.15
C GLY A 329 -23.05 19.20 29.97
N ILE A 330 -22.76 18.04 29.38
CA ILE A 330 -23.74 16.95 29.24
C ILE A 330 -24.03 16.35 30.63
N ASP A 331 -25.30 16.12 30.93
CA ASP A 331 -25.69 15.43 32.17
C ASP A 331 -25.11 14.02 32.21
N GLY A 332 -24.24 13.78 33.21
CA GLY A 332 -23.58 12.49 33.42
C GLY A 332 -24.53 11.33 33.73
N GLY A 333 -25.77 11.62 34.13
CA GLY A 333 -26.84 10.62 34.30
C GLY A 333 -27.31 10.00 32.98
N ARG A 334 -27.11 10.69 31.86
CA ARG A 334 -27.47 10.22 30.50
C ARG A 334 -26.36 9.39 29.84
N LEU A 335 -25.20 9.28 30.48
CA LEU A 335 -24.00 8.64 29.94
C LEU A 335 -23.60 7.44 30.80
N THR A 336 -23.48 6.26 30.21
CA THR A 336 -22.85 5.09 30.84
C THR A 336 -21.51 4.82 30.19
N ALA A 337 -20.45 4.57 30.94
CA ALA A 337 -19.16 4.16 30.38
C ALA A 337 -18.99 2.64 30.54
N ALA A 338 -18.56 1.96 29.47
CA ALA A 338 -18.28 0.53 29.48
C ALA A 338 -17.11 0.18 28.56
N GLY A 339 -16.41 -0.91 28.84
CA GLY A 339 -15.27 -1.40 28.08
C GLY A 339 -15.53 -2.83 27.62
N ALA A 340 -15.49 -3.03 26.30
CA ALA A 340 -15.65 -4.34 25.69
C ALA A 340 -14.30 -5.03 25.44
N GLY A 341 -13.17 -4.36 25.71
CA GLY A 341 -11.83 -4.82 25.34
C GLY A 341 -11.78 -5.28 23.89
N MET A 342 -11.23 -6.48 23.69
CA MET A 342 -11.08 -7.12 22.38
C MET A 342 -12.27 -8.01 21.97
N MET A 343 -13.34 -8.08 22.77
CA MET A 343 -14.41 -9.10 22.61
C MET A 343 -15.36 -8.85 21.42
N ALA A 344 -15.32 -7.66 20.84
CA ALA A 344 -16.21 -7.26 19.76
C ALA A 344 -15.43 -6.61 18.59
N PRO A 345 -14.60 -7.40 17.87
CA PRO A 345 -13.90 -6.92 16.68
C PRO A 345 -14.89 -6.66 15.54
N VAL A 346 -14.65 -5.59 14.79
CA VAL A 346 -15.40 -5.22 13.57
C VAL A 346 -14.60 -5.46 12.30
N ALA A 347 -13.31 -5.82 12.45
CA ALA A 347 -12.41 -6.22 11.37
C ALA A 347 -11.42 -7.29 11.87
N SER A 348 -10.73 -7.96 10.94
CA SER A 348 -9.67 -8.91 11.29
C SER A 348 -8.58 -8.22 12.14
N ASN A 349 -8.01 -8.94 13.10
CA ASN A 349 -6.84 -8.46 13.86
C ASN A 349 -5.50 -8.88 13.23
N ASP A 350 -5.53 -9.61 12.12
CA ASP A 350 -4.33 -10.19 11.50
C ASP A 350 -3.45 -9.13 10.83
N ASN A 351 -4.02 -7.97 10.47
CA ASN A 351 -3.33 -6.86 9.85
C ASN A 351 -3.57 -5.53 10.60
N ASP A 352 -2.69 -4.55 10.37
CA ASP A 352 -2.74 -3.25 11.06
C ASP A 352 -4.00 -2.45 10.76
N GLU A 353 -4.49 -2.52 9.52
CA GLU A 353 -5.70 -1.81 9.11
C GLU A 353 -6.92 -2.27 9.92
N GLY A 354 -7.09 -3.58 10.07
CA GLY A 354 -8.18 -4.16 10.84
C GLY A 354 -8.02 -3.94 12.35
N ARG A 355 -6.79 -4.00 12.89
CA ARG A 355 -6.52 -3.59 14.28
C ARG A 355 -6.88 -2.13 14.53
N ALA A 356 -6.57 -1.23 13.60
CA ALA A 356 -6.94 0.18 13.71
C ALA A 356 -8.47 0.37 13.77
N LYS A 357 -9.24 -0.41 13.00
CA LYS A 357 -10.72 -0.41 13.08
C LYS A 357 -11.24 -0.97 14.42
N ASN A 358 -10.51 -1.88 15.06
CA ASN A 358 -10.92 -2.44 16.34
C ASN A 358 -10.66 -1.49 17.53
N ARG A 359 -9.63 -0.64 17.45
CA ARG A 359 -9.34 0.43 18.42
C ARG A 359 -10.29 1.62 18.24
N ARG A 360 -11.51 1.52 18.77
CA ARG A 360 -12.58 2.50 18.57
C ARG A 360 -13.38 2.78 19.84
N VAL A 361 -14.21 3.81 19.78
CA VAL A 361 -15.29 4.06 20.76
C VAL A 361 -16.62 3.94 20.04
N ALA A 362 -17.63 3.36 20.67
CA ALA A 362 -19.00 3.32 20.15
C ALA A 362 -19.97 4.04 21.08
N LEU A 363 -21.03 4.60 20.51
CA LEU A 363 -22.22 5.00 21.25
C LEU A 363 -23.30 3.94 21.05
N VAL A 364 -23.94 3.54 22.13
CA VAL A 364 -25.08 2.59 22.12
C VAL A 364 -26.26 3.26 22.81
N LYS A 365 -27.41 3.35 22.13
CA LYS A 365 -28.64 3.92 22.67
C LYS A 365 -29.20 3.04 23.78
N LEU A 366 -29.63 3.65 24.88
CA LEU A 366 -30.11 2.94 26.09
C LEU A 366 -31.63 3.01 26.31
N ASN A 367 -32.34 3.88 25.58
CA ASN A 367 -33.76 4.15 25.80
C ASN A 367 -34.58 4.31 24.54
#